data_AF-A0A5C6KYU5-F1
#
_entry.id   AF-A0A5C6KYU5-F1
#
_cell.length_a   1.000
_cell.length_b   1.000
_cell.length_c   1.000
_cell.angle_alpha   90.00
_cell.angle_beta   90.00
_cell.angle_gamma   90.00
#
_symmetry.space_group_name_H-M   'P 1'
#
loop_
_entity.id
_entity.type
_entity.pdbx_description
1 polymer ?
#
loop_
_entity_poly.entity_id
_entity_poly.type
_entity_poly.pdbx_seq_one_letter_code
_entity_poly.pdbx_strand_id
1 'polypeptide(L)'
;MVKSNFDGNNLFTANISPIPSKQEYGCLCEVTKEYNGNLNYLMSKIGQAIKKNTLLYQDYSNADHLDIGSHCHAFPSFDLGDGYIAYVGMFWPEMKENLAISLTKEFVLENGGDDMTMGIINPNNTDEPHLAFFTRLFFECFSDATKFGKNLFFVDAALNGYISECSGEVRWLFSEGLAFGYKYCKFYVFNEFTDAVKYSDDSLSEDDLFDLIWNSGW
;
A
#
# COMPACT_ATOMS: atom_id res chain seq x y z
N MET A 1 -19.66 -21.72 -48.31
CA MET A 1 -20.01 -20.47 -47.61
C MET A 1 -20.86 -20.86 -46.42
N VAL A 2 -20.23 -21.09 -45.27
CA VAL A 2 -20.91 -21.49 -44.03
C VAL A 2 -21.17 -20.22 -43.24
N LYS A 3 -22.45 -19.87 -43.04
CA LYS A 3 -22.86 -18.80 -42.13
C LYS A 3 -22.71 -19.33 -40.71
N SER A 4 -21.73 -18.84 -39.97
CA SER A 4 -21.68 -19.00 -38.52
C SER A 4 -22.60 -17.95 -37.90
N ASN A 5 -23.75 -18.41 -37.39
CA ASN A 5 -24.56 -17.65 -36.44
C ASN A 5 -23.79 -17.61 -35.12
N PHE A 6 -23.00 -16.56 -34.92
CA PHE A 6 -22.63 -16.13 -33.58
C PHE A 6 -23.76 -15.25 -33.08
N ASP A 7 -24.78 -15.88 -32.50
CA ASP A 7 -25.71 -15.17 -31.64
C ASP A 7 -24.91 -14.66 -30.45
N GLY A 8 -24.79 -13.33 -30.40
CA GLY A 8 -24.23 -12.59 -29.29
C GLY A 8 -25.06 -12.81 -28.05
N ASN A 9 -24.77 -13.88 -27.32
CA ASN A 9 -25.06 -13.91 -25.90
C ASN A 9 -24.12 -12.90 -25.24
N ASN A 10 -24.65 -11.69 -25.04
CA ASN A 10 -24.27 -10.79 -23.97
C ASN A 10 -24.28 -11.58 -22.65
N LEU A 11 -23.20 -12.32 -22.38
CA LEU A 11 -22.83 -12.65 -21.03
C LEU A 11 -22.40 -11.33 -20.42
N PHE A 12 -23.29 -10.71 -19.65
CA PHE A 12 -22.88 -9.94 -18.50
C PHE A 12 -22.06 -10.89 -17.62
N THR A 13 -20.77 -11.05 -17.93
CA THR A 13 -19.79 -11.51 -16.95
C THR A 13 -19.77 -10.40 -15.92
N ALA A 14 -20.64 -10.51 -14.93
CA ALA A 14 -20.61 -9.64 -13.79
C ALA A 14 -19.15 -9.65 -13.30
N ASN A 15 -18.56 -8.46 -13.18
CA ASN A 15 -17.19 -8.25 -12.73
C ASN A 15 -17.10 -8.57 -11.23
N ILE A 16 -17.39 -9.81 -10.86
CA ILE A 16 -17.45 -10.31 -9.50
C ILE A 16 -16.10 -10.90 -9.16
N SER A 17 -15.55 -10.47 -8.03
CA SER A 17 -14.32 -11.01 -7.46
C SER A 17 -14.48 -12.51 -7.17
N PRO A 18 -13.46 -13.35 -7.42
CA PRO A 18 -13.53 -14.79 -7.17
C PRO A 18 -13.99 -15.16 -5.74
N ILE A 19 -13.53 -14.41 -4.76
CA ILE A 19 -14.00 -14.46 -3.38
C ILE A 19 -14.80 -13.18 -3.11
N PRO A 20 -16.10 -13.27 -2.80
CA PRO A 20 -16.92 -12.11 -2.48
C PRO A 20 -16.45 -11.42 -1.21
N SER A 21 -16.51 -10.09 -1.23
CA SER A 21 -16.21 -9.27 -0.06
C SER A 21 -17.31 -9.34 1.00
N LYS A 22 -16.90 -9.09 2.24
CA LYS A 22 -17.79 -9.00 3.39
C LYS A 22 -17.96 -7.56 3.83
N GLN A 23 -19.10 -7.28 4.46
CA GLN A 23 -19.33 -6.01 5.13
C GLN A 23 -18.44 -5.89 6.36
N GLU A 24 -18.32 -6.96 7.15
CA GLU A 24 -17.47 -7.07 8.33
C GLU A 24 -16.71 -8.40 8.29
N TYR A 25 -15.50 -8.39 8.82
CA TYR A 25 -14.61 -9.55 8.88
C TYR A 25 -14.41 -9.99 10.33
N GLY A 26 -14.45 -11.30 10.57
CA GLY A 26 -14.25 -11.83 11.92
C GLY A 26 -12.79 -11.77 12.38
N CYS A 27 -11.83 -11.70 11.45
CA CYS A 27 -10.40 -11.57 11.77
C CYS A 27 -9.54 -11.13 10.58
N LEU A 28 -8.30 -10.70 10.86
CA LEU A 28 -7.30 -10.34 9.84
C LEU A 28 -6.97 -11.49 8.86
N CYS A 29 -7.02 -12.74 9.32
CA CYS A 29 -6.78 -13.91 8.46
C CYS A 29 -7.82 -14.05 7.34
N GLU A 30 -9.06 -13.63 7.61
CA GLU A 30 -10.15 -13.73 6.65
C GLU A 30 -9.98 -12.75 5.50
N VAL A 31 -9.70 -11.48 5.81
CA VAL A 31 -9.42 -10.45 4.80
C VAL A 31 -8.19 -10.80 3.97
N THR A 32 -7.12 -11.33 4.60
CA THR A 32 -5.94 -11.80 3.85
C THR A 32 -6.27 -12.95 2.91
N LYS A 33 -7.15 -13.89 3.32
CA LYS A 33 -7.57 -15.01 2.47
C LYS A 33 -8.34 -14.51 1.25
N GLU A 34 -9.26 -13.56 1.44
CA GLU A 34 -9.98 -12.92 0.34
C GLU A 34 -9.03 -12.19 -0.60
N TYR A 35 -8.17 -11.33 -0.06
CA TYR A 35 -7.19 -10.57 -0.84
C TYR A 35 -6.31 -11.47 -1.70
N ASN A 36 -5.72 -12.52 -1.12
CA ASN A 36 -4.86 -13.44 -1.86
C ASN A 36 -5.65 -14.22 -2.92
N GLY A 37 -6.89 -14.64 -2.62
CA GLY A 37 -7.74 -15.33 -3.59
C GLY A 37 -8.19 -14.43 -4.75
N ASN A 38 -8.24 -13.11 -4.54
CA ASN A 38 -8.65 -12.11 -5.54
C ASN A 38 -7.47 -11.47 -6.27
N LEU A 39 -6.22 -11.67 -5.84
CA LEU A 39 -5.05 -10.94 -6.32
C LEU A 39 -4.91 -10.98 -7.85
N ASN A 40 -4.92 -12.16 -8.47
CA ASN A 40 -4.75 -12.30 -9.92
C ASN A 40 -5.87 -11.58 -10.71
N TYR A 41 -7.09 -11.63 -10.20
CA TYR A 41 -8.24 -10.95 -10.80
C TYR A 41 -8.09 -9.43 -10.72
N LEU A 42 -7.72 -8.91 -9.54
CA LEU A 42 -7.52 -7.49 -9.30
C LEU A 42 -6.33 -6.94 -10.08
N MET A 43 -5.21 -7.67 -10.15
CA MET A 43 -4.05 -7.30 -10.98
C MET A 43 -4.40 -7.20 -12.46
N SER A 44 -5.30 -8.07 -12.96
CA SER A 44 -5.82 -7.95 -14.33
C SER A 44 -6.61 -6.66 -14.53
N LYS A 45 -7.49 -6.30 -13.59
CA LYS A 45 -8.24 -5.03 -13.61
C LYS A 45 -7.32 -3.81 -13.56
N ILE A 46 -6.31 -3.83 -12.68
CA ILE A 46 -5.30 -2.77 -12.59
C ILE A 46 -4.57 -2.62 -13.93
N GLY A 47 -4.13 -3.71 -14.54
CA GLY A 47 -3.48 -3.69 -15.85
C GLY A 47 -4.37 -3.08 -16.94
N GLN A 48 -5.68 -3.32 -16.91
CA GLN A 48 -6.64 -2.67 -17.82
C GLN A 48 -6.79 -1.17 -17.53
N ALA A 49 -6.86 -0.78 -16.25
CA ALA A 49 -6.96 0.63 -15.84
C ALA A 49 -5.70 1.41 -16.23
N ILE A 50 -4.51 0.85 -16.03
CA ILE A 50 -3.24 1.44 -16.44
C ILE A 50 -3.20 1.62 -17.95
N LYS A 51 -3.57 0.59 -18.74
CA LYS A 51 -3.60 0.69 -20.21
C LYS A 51 -4.49 1.83 -20.69
N LYS A 52 -5.66 2.03 -20.08
CA LYS A 52 -6.56 3.14 -20.42
C LYS A 52 -5.97 4.52 -20.13
N ASN A 53 -5.04 4.62 -19.18
CA ASN A 53 -4.42 5.87 -18.74
C ASN A 53 -2.97 6.03 -19.20
N THR A 54 -2.50 5.22 -20.16
CA THR A 54 -1.09 5.20 -20.61
C THR A 54 -0.53 6.58 -20.95
N LEU A 55 -1.32 7.43 -21.62
CA LEU A 55 -0.89 8.78 -21.99
C LEU A 55 -0.57 9.66 -20.77
N LEU A 56 -1.36 9.57 -19.69
CA LEU A 56 -1.10 10.32 -18.45
C LEU A 56 0.29 10.02 -17.90
N TYR A 57 0.67 8.75 -17.86
CA TYR A 57 1.95 8.32 -17.32
C TYR A 57 3.12 8.69 -18.25
N GLN A 58 2.92 8.55 -19.56
CA GLN A 58 3.93 8.90 -20.56
C GLN A 58 4.20 10.41 -20.58
N ASP A 59 3.16 11.23 -20.50
CA ASP A 59 3.28 12.68 -20.46
C ASP A 59 4.06 13.14 -19.23
N TYR A 60 3.81 12.53 -18.06
CA TYR A 60 4.58 12.79 -16.84
C TYR A 60 6.03 12.33 -16.97
N SER A 61 6.28 11.08 -17.40
CA SER A 61 7.65 10.54 -17.56
C SER A 61 8.52 11.37 -18.51
N ASN A 62 7.92 11.92 -19.57
CA ASN A 62 8.61 12.66 -20.62
C ASN A 62 8.80 14.14 -20.30
N ALA A 63 8.10 14.68 -19.31
CA ALA A 63 8.30 16.04 -18.87
C ALA A 63 9.68 16.21 -18.20
N ASP A 64 10.13 17.46 -18.10
CA ASP A 64 11.36 17.82 -17.39
C ASP A 64 11.02 18.18 -15.95
N HIS A 65 11.63 17.48 -14.99
CA HIS A 65 11.44 17.62 -13.55
C HIS A 65 12.76 17.97 -12.84
N LEU A 66 13.77 18.41 -13.59
CA LEU A 66 15.11 18.71 -13.04
C LEU A 66 15.07 19.78 -11.94
N ASP A 67 14.09 20.67 -11.95
CA ASP A 67 13.86 21.69 -10.93
C ASP A 67 13.37 21.12 -9.59
N ILE A 68 12.69 19.96 -9.62
CA ILE A 68 12.22 19.24 -8.43
C ILE A 68 13.30 18.27 -7.92
N GLY A 69 14.04 17.63 -8.84
CA GLY A 69 15.01 16.58 -8.53
C GLY A 69 14.39 15.18 -8.47
N SER A 70 15.08 14.23 -7.83
CA SER A 70 14.57 12.85 -7.67
C SER A 70 13.35 12.84 -6.75
N HIS A 71 12.25 12.24 -7.18
CA HIS A 71 11.00 12.19 -6.41
C HIS A 71 10.09 11.04 -6.84
N CYS A 72 9.18 10.66 -5.94
CA CYS A 72 8.02 9.85 -6.30
C CYS A 72 6.82 10.74 -6.62
N HIS A 73 6.18 10.51 -7.76
CA HIS A 73 4.90 11.11 -8.10
C HIS A 73 3.79 10.09 -7.93
N ALA A 74 2.79 10.42 -7.11
CA ALA A 74 1.59 9.61 -6.96
C ALA A 74 0.48 10.09 -7.91
N PHE A 75 -0.02 9.18 -8.74
CA PHE A 75 -1.15 9.41 -9.65
C PHE A 75 -2.50 9.19 -8.94
N PRO A 76 -3.63 9.59 -9.56
CA PRO A 76 -4.95 9.22 -9.06
C PRO A 76 -5.09 7.69 -8.91
N SER A 77 -5.57 7.27 -7.74
CA SER A 77 -5.82 5.85 -7.43
C SER A 77 -7.03 5.31 -8.18
N PHE A 78 -7.08 3.98 -8.35
CA PHE A 78 -8.23 3.29 -8.91
C PHE A 78 -9.06 2.63 -7.80
N ASP A 79 -10.33 3.02 -7.70
CA ASP A 79 -11.32 2.24 -6.97
C ASP A 79 -11.71 1.02 -7.83
N LEU A 80 -11.45 -0.18 -7.30
CA LEU A 80 -11.74 -1.45 -7.96
C LEU A 80 -13.06 -2.08 -7.48
N GLY A 81 -13.76 -1.40 -6.58
CA GLY A 81 -14.94 -1.89 -5.89
C GLY A 81 -14.61 -2.68 -4.62
N ASP A 82 -15.63 -2.84 -3.77
CA ASP A 82 -15.57 -3.65 -2.56
C ASP A 82 -14.42 -3.29 -1.61
N GLY A 83 -14.05 -2.00 -1.54
CA GLY A 83 -12.95 -1.51 -0.70
C GLY A 83 -11.55 -1.80 -1.25
N TYR A 84 -11.41 -2.39 -2.45
CA TYR A 84 -10.11 -2.53 -3.08
C TYR A 84 -9.69 -1.25 -3.78
N ILE A 85 -8.50 -0.74 -3.42
CA ILE A 85 -7.94 0.47 -4.03
C ILE A 85 -6.54 0.14 -4.55
N ALA A 86 -6.28 0.50 -5.80
CA ALA A 86 -4.95 0.45 -6.38
C ALA A 86 -4.32 1.84 -6.45
N TYR A 87 -3.18 1.98 -5.79
CA TYR A 87 -2.34 3.16 -5.84
C TYR A 87 -1.27 3.00 -6.92
N VAL A 88 -1.02 4.08 -7.65
CA VAL A 88 -0.08 4.11 -8.77
C VAL A 88 0.86 5.28 -8.61
N GLY A 89 2.15 5.03 -8.74
CA GLY A 89 3.19 6.04 -8.65
C GLY A 89 4.30 5.86 -9.68
N MET A 90 5.20 6.82 -9.74
CA MET A 90 6.39 6.77 -10.60
C MET A 90 7.56 7.45 -9.88
N PHE A 91 8.69 6.76 -9.81
CA PHE A 91 9.93 7.31 -9.31
C PHE A 91 10.71 7.93 -10.47
N TRP A 92 10.85 9.25 -10.47
CA TRP A 92 11.59 9.97 -11.49
C TRP A 92 12.94 10.42 -10.92
N PRO A 93 14.07 10.27 -11.64
CA PRO A 93 14.18 9.67 -12.97
C PRO A 93 14.40 8.14 -12.95
N GLU A 94 14.66 7.56 -11.78
CA GLU A 94 15.21 6.20 -11.60
C GLU A 94 14.37 5.09 -12.24
N MET A 95 13.04 5.19 -12.14
CA MET A 95 12.10 4.22 -12.69
C MET A 95 11.03 4.91 -13.53
N LYS A 96 11.33 6.01 -14.22
CA LYS A 96 10.31 6.79 -14.95
C LYS A 96 9.59 6.00 -16.06
N GLU A 97 10.20 4.92 -16.55
CA GLU A 97 9.59 4.01 -17.54
C GLU A 97 8.70 2.93 -16.90
N ASN A 98 8.70 2.82 -15.57
CA ASN A 98 7.93 1.83 -14.81
C ASN A 98 6.97 2.51 -13.82
N LEU A 99 5.86 1.85 -13.54
CA LEU A 99 4.93 2.29 -12.52
C LEU A 99 5.11 1.48 -11.24
N ALA A 100 5.17 2.18 -10.11
CA ALA A 100 4.96 1.59 -8.80
C ALA A 100 3.46 1.34 -8.62
N ILE A 101 3.09 0.13 -8.20
CA ILE A 101 1.69 -0.26 -8.02
C ILE A 101 1.55 -0.90 -6.65
N SER A 102 0.60 -0.42 -5.88
CA SER A 102 0.23 -1.03 -4.60
C SER A 102 -1.27 -1.28 -4.56
N LEU A 103 -1.65 -2.52 -4.26
CA LEU A 103 -3.04 -2.91 -4.07
C LEU A 103 -3.33 -2.96 -2.57
N THR A 104 -4.46 -2.39 -2.18
CA THR A 104 -4.91 -2.35 -0.79
C THR A 104 -6.35 -2.80 -0.67
N LYS A 105 -6.75 -3.09 0.56
CA LYS A 105 -8.12 -3.43 0.92
C LYS A 105 -8.52 -2.62 2.15
N GLU A 106 -9.54 -1.80 2.01
CA GLU A 106 -10.27 -1.20 3.13
C GLU A 106 -11.34 -2.18 3.62
N PHE A 107 -11.43 -2.35 4.93
CA PHE A 107 -12.34 -3.31 5.56
C PHE A 107 -12.63 -2.93 7.02
N VAL A 108 -13.67 -3.53 7.59
CA VAL A 108 -14.08 -3.36 8.99
C VAL A 108 -14.03 -4.71 9.69
N LEU A 109 -13.59 -4.74 10.95
CA LEU A 109 -13.67 -5.93 11.79
C LEU A 109 -15.00 -5.98 12.54
N GLU A 110 -15.56 -7.18 12.70
CA GLU A 110 -16.78 -7.42 13.49
C GLU A 110 -16.64 -6.88 14.93
N ASN A 111 -17.78 -6.56 15.56
CA ASN A 111 -17.89 -6.04 16.94
C ASN A 111 -17.46 -4.58 17.12
N GLY A 112 -17.63 -3.75 16.09
CA GLY A 112 -17.34 -2.32 16.17
C GLY A 112 -15.84 -2.02 16.16
N GLY A 113 -15.05 -2.88 15.50
CA GLY A 113 -13.65 -2.59 15.23
C GLY A 113 -13.49 -1.40 14.29
N ASP A 114 -12.32 -0.77 14.33
CA ASP A 114 -12.01 0.40 13.50
C ASP A 114 -12.02 0.06 12.00
N ASP A 115 -12.26 1.08 11.18
CA ASP A 115 -11.94 1.02 9.75
C ASP A 115 -10.43 0.77 9.60
N MET A 116 -10.09 -0.27 8.86
CA MET A 116 -8.71 -0.67 8.62
C MET A 116 -8.39 -0.67 7.14
N THR A 117 -7.14 -0.40 6.81
CA THR A 117 -6.59 -0.63 5.48
C THR A 117 -5.51 -1.69 5.58
N MET A 118 -5.60 -2.72 4.76
CA MET A 118 -4.53 -3.68 4.54
C MET A 118 -3.75 -3.27 3.30
N GLY A 119 -2.42 -3.35 3.37
CA GLY A 119 -1.54 -3.11 2.25
C GLY A 119 -0.21 -3.83 2.41
N ILE A 120 0.63 -3.74 1.38
CA ILE A 120 1.97 -4.30 1.39
C ILE A 120 2.96 -3.25 1.89
N ILE A 121 3.87 -3.67 2.77
CA ILE A 121 5.07 -2.92 3.15
C ILE A 121 6.32 -3.69 2.72
N ASN A 122 7.42 -2.98 2.50
CA ASN A 122 8.70 -3.58 2.14
C ASN A 122 9.87 -2.95 2.93
N PRO A 123 9.99 -3.22 4.24
CA PRO A 123 11.12 -2.75 5.04
C PRO A 123 12.45 -3.33 4.54
N ASN A 124 13.51 -2.53 4.58
CA ASN A 124 14.84 -2.84 4.09
C ASN A 124 15.49 -4.03 4.80
N ASN A 125 15.15 -4.25 6.08
CA ASN A 125 15.68 -5.34 6.90
C ASN A 125 14.84 -6.62 6.82
N THR A 126 14.03 -6.76 5.77
CA THR A 126 13.23 -7.97 5.51
C THR A 126 13.50 -8.51 4.11
N ASP A 127 13.52 -9.84 3.97
CA ASP A 127 13.81 -10.50 2.69
C ASP A 127 12.64 -10.47 1.69
N GLU A 128 11.41 -10.30 2.19
CA GLU A 128 10.19 -10.35 1.39
C GLU A 128 9.19 -9.25 1.80
N PRO A 129 8.33 -8.77 0.88
CA PRO A 129 7.25 -7.85 1.22
C PRO A 129 6.24 -8.47 2.19
N HIS A 130 5.76 -7.67 3.14
CA HIS A 130 4.84 -8.10 4.19
C HIS A 130 3.45 -7.48 4.02
N LEU A 131 2.40 -8.25 4.31
CA LEU A 131 1.07 -7.67 4.52
C LEU A 131 1.01 -7.04 5.91
N ALA A 132 0.68 -5.75 5.94
CA ALA A 132 0.48 -4.98 7.15
C ALA A 132 -0.92 -4.34 7.16
N PHE A 133 -1.37 -4.00 8.36
CA PHE A 133 -2.68 -3.40 8.60
C PHE A 133 -2.50 -2.06 9.27
N PHE A 134 -3.32 -1.10 8.86
CA PHE A 134 -3.26 0.27 9.29
C PHE A 134 -4.65 0.67 9.76
N THR A 135 -4.75 1.13 11.00
CA THR A 135 -6.01 1.69 11.49
C THR A 135 -6.28 3.03 10.81
N ARG A 136 -7.53 3.50 10.90
CA ARG A 136 -7.87 4.88 10.55
C ARG A 136 -7.02 5.91 11.30
N LEU A 137 -6.80 5.73 12.60
CA LEU A 137 -6.02 6.65 13.43
C LEU A 137 -4.59 6.81 12.91
N PHE A 138 -3.96 5.72 12.48
CA PHE A 138 -2.62 5.78 11.86
C PHE A 138 -2.59 6.76 10.69
N PHE A 139 -3.58 6.68 9.78
CA PHE A 139 -3.62 7.57 8.62
C PHE A 139 -4.01 9.01 8.96
N GLU A 140 -4.83 9.22 9.99
CA GLU A 140 -5.12 10.55 10.51
C GLU A 140 -3.83 11.20 11.03
N CYS A 141 -3.07 10.51 11.90
CA CYS A 141 -1.77 10.97 12.39
C CYS A 141 -0.76 11.20 11.27
N PHE A 142 -0.63 10.23 10.36
CA PHE A 142 0.29 10.32 9.22
C PHE A 142 -0.02 11.52 8.33
N SER A 143 -1.28 11.72 7.98
CA SER A 143 -1.68 12.81 7.09
C SER A 143 -1.53 14.17 7.76
N ASP A 144 -1.87 14.27 9.05
CA ASP A 144 -1.71 15.51 9.80
C ASP A 144 -0.24 15.93 9.93
N ALA A 145 0.66 14.97 10.19
CA ALA A 145 2.09 15.21 10.35
C ALA A 145 2.79 15.51 9.01
N THR A 146 2.56 14.69 7.99
CA THR A 146 3.34 14.74 6.72
C THR A 146 2.70 15.59 5.63
N LYS A 147 1.39 15.88 5.74
CA LYS A 147 0.53 16.38 4.65
C LYS A 147 0.38 15.42 3.46
N PHE A 148 0.90 14.20 3.59
CA PHE A 148 0.73 13.14 2.60
C PHE A 148 -0.55 12.34 2.85
N GLY A 149 -1.07 11.74 1.79
CA GLY A 149 -2.22 10.84 1.86
C GLY A 149 -1.82 9.40 1.53
N LYS A 150 -2.81 8.50 1.55
CA LYS A 150 -2.62 7.07 1.22
C LYS A 150 -1.94 6.84 -0.14
N ASN A 151 -2.20 7.72 -1.12
CA ASN A 151 -1.58 7.62 -2.44
C ASN A 151 -0.05 7.57 -2.35
N LEU A 152 0.57 8.60 -1.76
CA LEU A 152 2.03 8.66 -1.64
C LEU A 152 2.55 7.62 -0.64
N PHE A 153 1.81 7.39 0.45
CA PHE A 153 2.17 6.36 1.43
C PHE A 153 2.40 5.00 0.78
N PHE A 154 1.42 4.49 0.01
CA PHE A 154 1.49 3.13 -0.53
C PHE A 154 2.39 2.97 -1.76
N VAL A 155 2.80 4.06 -2.42
CA VAL A 155 3.70 3.99 -3.59
C VAL A 155 5.14 4.34 -3.28
N ASP A 156 5.43 4.88 -2.10
CA ASP A 156 6.75 5.36 -1.73
C ASP A 156 7.10 4.98 -0.28
N ALA A 157 6.47 5.65 0.69
CA ALA A 157 6.82 5.51 2.11
C ALA A 157 6.71 4.06 2.62
N ALA A 158 5.79 3.28 2.06
CA ALA A 158 5.60 1.89 2.44
C ALA A 158 6.69 0.94 1.94
N LEU A 159 7.59 1.40 1.08
CA LEU A 159 8.56 0.58 0.37
C LEU A 159 9.99 0.71 0.91
N ASN A 160 10.15 1.30 2.09
CA ASN A 160 11.46 1.49 2.71
C ASN A 160 11.41 1.38 4.26
N GLY A 161 12.58 1.53 4.87
CA GLY A 161 12.75 1.73 6.30
C GLY A 161 13.15 0.46 7.06
N TYR A 162 13.19 0.57 8.38
CA TYR A 162 13.63 -0.49 9.29
C TYR A 162 12.51 -0.83 10.27
N ILE A 163 12.11 -2.10 10.31
CA ILE A 163 11.09 -2.61 11.23
C ILE A 163 11.74 -3.35 12.40
N SER A 164 11.32 -3.06 13.62
CA SER A 164 11.82 -3.68 14.84
C SER A 164 10.68 -4.16 15.72
N GLU A 165 10.86 -5.34 16.31
CA GLU A 165 9.89 -5.98 17.21
C GLU A 165 10.52 -6.16 18.59
N CYS A 166 9.83 -5.71 19.64
CA CYS A 166 10.23 -5.93 21.02
C CYS A 166 9.01 -6.24 21.88
N SER A 167 8.98 -7.41 22.51
CA SER A 167 7.92 -7.81 23.46
C SER A 167 6.48 -7.71 22.90
N GLY A 168 6.29 -7.89 21.59
CA GLY A 168 4.99 -7.82 20.92
C GLY A 168 4.62 -6.42 20.39
N GLU A 169 5.35 -5.38 20.81
CA GLU A 169 5.32 -4.07 20.17
C GLU A 169 6.14 -4.10 18.89
N VAL A 170 5.68 -3.36 17.89
CA VAL A 170 6.32 -3.24 16.59
C VAL A 170 6.47 -1.77 16.28
N ARG A 171 7.69 -1.37 15.93
CA ARG A 171 8.00 -0.02 15.48
C ARG A 171 8.64 -0.08 14.11
N TRP A 172 8.23 0.80 13.22
CA TRP A 172 8.76 0.85 11.86
C TRP A 172 9.19 2.27 11.53
N LEU A 173 10.49 2.46 11.41
CA LEU A 173 11.10 3.73 11.06
C LEU A 173 11.31 3.78 9.55
N PHE A 174 10.60 4.65 8.85
CA PHE A 174 10.70 4.84 7.41
C PHE A 174 10.98 6.32 7.08
N SER A 175 11.12 6.63 5.79
CA SER A 175 11.49 7.96 5.29
C SER A 175 10.71 9.11 5.94
N GLU A 176 9.42 8.90 6.20
CA GLU A 176 8.52 9.94 6.67
C GLU A 176 8.42 10.00 8.19
N GLY A 177 8.69 8.88 8.86
CA GLY A 177 8.88 8.85 10.30
C GLY A 177 8.69 7.49 10.95
N LEU A 178 8.22 7.49 12.19
CA LEU A 178 8.12 6.29 13.02
C LEU A 178 6.64 5.88 13.19
N ALA A 179 6.34 4.68 12.68
CA ALA A 179 5.09 3.97 12.91
C ALA A 179 5.16 3.19 14.22
N PHE A 180 4.09 3.25 15.01
CA PHE A 180 3.91 2.38 16.18
C PHE A 180 2.76 1.42 15.95
N GLY A 181 2.94 0.22 16.48
CA GLY A 181 2.02 -0.86 16.29
C GLY A 181 2.34 -2.05 17.16
N TYR A 182 1.72 -3.17 16.82
CA TYR A 182 1.88 -4.42 17.52
C TYR A 182 1.79 -5.59 16.54
N LYS A 183 2.30 -6.73 16.99
CA LYS A 183 2.18 -7.98 16.23
C LYS A 183 0.91 -8.70 16.62
N TYR A 184 0.05 -8.96 15.64
CA TYR A 184 -1.13 -9.80 15.78
C TYR A 184 -0.96 -11.09 14.97
N CYS A 185 -0.66 -12.18 15.67
CA CYS A 185 -0.23 -13.45 15.06
C CYS A 185 1.00 -13.26 14.16
N LYS A 186 0.81 -13.26 12.83
CA LYS A 186 1.87 -13.10 11.82
C LYS A 186 1.86 -11.72 11.15
N PHE A 187 0.97 -10.84 11.58
CA PHE A 187 0.72 -9.56 10.93
C PHE A 187 1.21 -8.41 11.79
N TYR A 188 1.65 -7.36 11.12
CA TYR A 188 1.90 -6.07 11.75
C TYR A 188 0.64 -5.22 11.68
N VAL A 189 0.25 -4.63 12.80
CA VAL A 189 -0.88 -3.71 12.90
C VAL A 189 -0.37 -2.39 13.43
N PHE A 190 -0.43 -1.34 12.62
CA PHE A 190 0.00 0.01 12.96
C PHE A 190 -1.20 0.90 13.28
N ASN A 191 -1.09 1.61 14.40
CA ASN A 191 -2.16 2.45 14.92
C ASN A 191 -1.78 3.90 15.17
N GLU A 192 -0.48 4.21 15.28
CA GLU A 192 0.02 5.55 15.57
C GLU A 192 1.24 5.88 14.69
N PHE A 193 1.51 7.17 14.54
CA PHE A 193 2.62 7.66 13.72
C PHE A 193 3.15 8.98 14.28
N THR A 194 4.47 9.20 14.18
CA THR A 194 5.13 10.49 14.44
C THR A 194 6.19 10.78 13.40
N ASP A 195 6.33 12.05 12.99
CA ASP A 195 7.39 12.54 12.09
C ASP A 195 8.56 13.19 12.85
N ALA A 196 8.57 13.09 14.19
CA ALA A 196 9.64 13.61 15.05
C ALA A 196 10.99 12.91 14.82
N VAL A 197 10.94 11.71 14.25
CA VAL A 197 12.05 10.86 13.82
C VAL A 197 11.91 10.67 12.35
N LYS A 198 13.02 10.57 11.62
CA LYS A 198 12.99 10.12 10.22
C LYS A 198 14.14 9.17 9.95
N TYR A 199 13.89 8.19 9.10
CA TYR A 199 14.94 7.30 8.62
C TYR A 199 15.91 8.13 7.75
N SER A 200 17.15 8.30 8.22
CA SER A 200 18.19 9.04 7.49
C SER A 200 19.30 8.11 7.04
N ASP A 201 19.18 7.66 5.79
CA ASP A 201 20.21 6.96 4.99
C ASP A 201 20.74 5.63 5.56
N ASP A 202 21.13 4.72 4.67
CA ASP A 202 21.54 3.33 4.98
C ASP A 202 22.94 3.23 5.64
N SER A 203 23.42 4.33 6.23
CA SER A 203 24.75 4.42 6.86
C SER A 203 24.74 4.11 8.35
N LEU A 204 23.57 4.08 8.99
CA LEU A 204 23.43 3.73 10.41
C LEU A 204 23.61 2.23 10.62
N SER A 205 24.28 1.86 11.70
CA SER A 205 24.36 0.46 12.11
C SER A 205 23.00 -0.03 12.62
N GLU A 206 22.80 -1.36 12.64
CA GLU A 206 21.57 -1.93 13.21
C GLU A 206 21.36 -1.54 14.67
N ASP A 207 22.44 -1.42 15.46
CA ASP A 207 22.37 -0.98 16.86
C ASP A 207 21.93 0.49 16.97
N ASP A 208 22.46 1.37 16.11
CA ASP A 208 22.06 2.79 16.06
C ASP A 208 20.59 2.93 15.65
N LEU A 209 20.12 2.13 14.69
CA LEU A 209 18.72 2.09 14.27
C LEU A 209 17.82 1.57 15.40
N PHE A 210 18.24 0.54 16.12
CA PHE A 210 17.51 0.04 17.28
C PHE A 210 17.36 1.11 18.36
N ASP A 211 18.46 1.78 18.72
CA ASP A 211 18.44 2.87 19.70
C ASP A 211 17.58 4.04 19.24
N LEU A 212 17.67 4.41 17.95
CA LEU A 212 16.84 5.43 17.36
C LEU A 212 15.35 5.04 17.36
N ILE A 213 15.00 3.76 17.28
CA ILE A 213 13.61 3.32 17.30
C ILE A 213 13.06 3.25 18.73
N TRP A 214 13.85 2.79 19.70
CA TRP A 214 13.35 2.41 21.02
C TRP A 214 13.69 3.40 22.15
N ASN A 215 14.82 4.11 22.06
CA ASN A 215 15.43 4.82 23.19
C ASN A 215 15.49 6.35 23.03
N SER A 216 15.13 6.81 21.86
CA SER A 216 14.78 8.19 21.55
C SER A 216 13.55 8.62 22.34
N GLY A 217 13.74 9.57 23.25
CA GLY A 217 12.65 10.16 24.03
C GLY A 217 11.77 11.01 23.11
N TRP A 218 10.61 10.47 22.72
CA TRP A 218 9.60 11.15 21.93
C TRP A 218 8.54 11.78 22.84
#